data_AF-A0A840CH44-F1
#
_entry.id   AF-A0A840CH44-F1
#
_cell.length_a   1.000
_cell.length_b   1.000
_cell.length_c   1.000
_cell.angle_alpha   90.00
_cell.angle_beta   90.00
_cell.angle_gamma   90.00
#
_symmetry.space_group_name_H-M   'P 1'
#
loop_
_entity.id
_entity.type
_entity.pdbx_description
1 polymer ?
#
loop_
_entity_poly.entity_id
_entity_poly.type
_entity_poly.pdbx_seq_one_letter_code
_entity_poly.pdbx_strand_id
1 'polypeptide(L)'
;MTSSRIILISIFTLAIATFENVDGDKGRQKDKPDPGRKILVEEFKDRNTGCVITYEYYKNPEGEKILHGKYKRQWSISQNDRSSWSGREQITATFVENRLNGVVTINCEKYKWKRKSEYIKGKGRKVSMVPVESYLANNLKLVVKNDTLAGSFNFELGNLRYEAQGKVNEAGEMQGKYVLYRRNTTEDTKNARNIGQNWVVEEEYLCDPEYTYKDAIPNITEVNLGYPGTSRSEQIRIKIPRLRLSIAPK
;
A
#
# COMPACT_ATOMS: atom_id res chain seq x y z
N MET A 1 -25.71 -4.45 -47.47
CA MET A 1 -26.30 -5.65 -46.82
C MET A 1 -25.14 -6.60 -46.58
N THR A 2 -24.75 -7.01 -45.37
CA THR A 2 -25.54 -7.39 -44.20
C THR A 2 -24.84 -6.95 -42.91
N SER A 3 -25.67 -6.46 -41.99
CA SER A 3 -25.33 -6.12 -40.60
C SER A 3 -25.12 -7.39 -39.78
N SER A 4 -24.16 -7.40 -38.86
CA SER A 4 -24.10 -8.37 -37.77
C SER A 4 -23.92 -7.63 -36.45
N ARG A 5 -25.04 -7.47 -35.75
CA ARG A 5 -25.11 -7.00 -34.35
C ARG A 5 -24.81 -8.20 -33.45
N ILE A 6 -23.79 -8.10 -32.61
CA ILE A 6 -23.60 -9.03 -31.50
C ILE A 6 -24.28 -8.43 -30.29
N ILE A 7 -25.40 -9.04 -29.90
CA ILE A 7 -26.09 -8.83 -28.64
C ILE A 7 -25.38 -9.73 -27.62
N LEU A 8 -24.77 -9.14 -26.59
CA LEU A 8 -24.36 -9.89 -25.40
C LEU A 8 -25.23 -9.48 -24.22
N ILE A 9 -26.18 -10.36 -23.90
CA ILE A 9 -27.00 -10.32 -22.69
C ILE A 9 -26.11 -10.75 -21.52
N SER A 10 -26.08 -9.97 -20.45
CA SER A 10 -25.55 -10.44 -19.16
C SER A 10 -26.54 -10.05 -18.07
N ILE A 11 -27.26 -11.08 -17.62
CA ILE A 11 -28.22 -11.07 -16.53
C ILE A 11 -27.41 -11.06 -15.22
N PHE A 12 -27.59 -10.04 -14.40
CA PHE A 12 -27.23 -10.08 -12.98
C PHE A 12 -28.50 -9.94 -12.15
N THR A 13 -29.03 -11.07 -11.69
CA THR A 13 -30.02 -11.14 -10.63
C THR A 13 -29.29 -11.04 -9.28
N LEU A 14 -29.58 -10.00 -8.49
CA LEU A 14 -29.20 -9.95 -7.08
C LEU A 14 -30.48 -9.82 -6.24
N ALA A 15 -30.79 -10.88 -5.48
CA ALA A 15 -31.90 -10.93 -4.56
C ALA A 15 -31.61 -10.02 -3.34
N ILE A 16 -32.54 -9.10 -3.06
CA ILE A 16 -32.51 -8.25 -1.87
C ILE A 16 -33.39 -8.95 -0.81
N ALA A 17 -32.78 -9.43 0.27
CA ALA A 17 -33.53 -9.78 1.48
C ALA A 17 -33.55 -8.55 2.41
N THR A 18 -34.71 -7.92 2.52
CA THR A 18 -35.02 -6.90 3.53
C THR A 18 -35.71 -7.57 4.72
N PHE A 19 -35.14 -7.45 5.91
CA PHE A 19 -35.89 -7.65 7.15
C PHE A 19 -36.37 -6.28 7.62
N GLU A 20 -37.69 -6.09 7.63
CA GLU A 20 -38.35 -5.00 8.34
C GLU A 20 -38.35 -5.32 9.83
N ASN A 21 -37.99 -4.34 10.66
CA ASN A 21 -38.52 -4.23 12.01
C ASN A 21 -38.73 -2.76 12.32
N VAL A 22 -39.99 -2.44 12.58
CA VAL A 22 -40.52 -1.20 13.12
C VAL A 22 -40.33 -1.24 14.64
N ASP A 23 -39.76 -0.20 15.22
CA ASP A 23 -40.34 0.50 16.38
C ASP A 23 -39.51 1.73 16.76
N GLY A 24 -40.20 2.83 17.05
CA GLY A 24 -39.60 4.13 17.34
C GLY A 24 -39.45 4.42 18.83
N ASP A 25 -38.50 5.31 19.18
CA ASP A 25 -38.72 6.35 20.19
C ASP A 25 -37.67 7.48 20.07
N LYS A 26 -38.08 8.71 20.42
CA LYS A 26 -37.34 9.97 20.31
C LYS A 26 -36.46 10.20 21.55
N GLY A 27 -35.15 10.37 21.36
CA GLY A 27 -34.23 10.82 22.42
C GLY A 27 -32.90 11.35 21.87
N ARG A 28 -32.59 12.61 22.18
CA ARG A 28 -31.42 13.43 21.76
C ARG A 28 -30.09 12.66 21.61
N GLN A 29 -29.53 12.65 20.39
CA GLN A 29 -28.18 12.17 20.07
C GLN A 29 -27.13 13.28 20.21
N LYS A 30 -26.20 13.11 21.16
CA LYS A 30 -24.81 13.54 21.02
C LYS A 30 -23.95 12.31 21.32
N ASP A 31 -23.00 12.06 20.41
CA ASP A 31 -21.94 11.05 20.50
C ASP A 31 -22.36 9.58 20.66
N LYS A 32 -23.15 9.08 19.70
CA LYS A 32 -23.21 7.65 19.39
C LYS A 32 -22.87 7.43 17.90
N PRO A 33 -22.06 6.43 17.55
CA PRO A 33 -21.93 6.01 16.16
C PRO A 33 -23.33 5.65 15.67
N ASP A 34 -23.71 6.24 14.55
CA ASP A 34 -25.04 6.12 13.94
C ASP A 34 -25.45 4.63 13.89
N PRO A 35 -26.40 4.17 14.73
CA PRO A 35 -26.65 2.74 14.95
C PRO A 35 -27.33 2.04 13.76
N GLY A 36 -27.46 2.70 12.61
CA GLY A 36 -28.16 2.22 11.42
C GLY A 36 -27.30 1.96 10.17
N ARG A 37 -25.99 2.22 10.19
CA ARG A 37 -25.15 1.99 8.99
C ARG A 37 -24.86 0.51 8.82
N LYS A 38 -25.67 -0.16 7.98
CA LYS A 38 -25.44 -1.55 7.58
C LYS A 38 -24.08 -1.66 6.86
N ILE A 39 -23.13 -2.32 7.51
CA ILE A 39 -21.86 -2.69 6.89
C ILE A 39 -22.13 -3.82 5.90
N LEU A 40 -21.63 -3.64 4.69
CA LEU A 40 -21.65 -4.58 3.58
C LEU A 40 -20.23 -5.07 3.31
N VAL A 41 -20.13 -6.27 2.76
CA VAL A 41 -18.85 -6.89 2.38
C VAL A 41 -18.86 -7.15 0.89
N GLU A 42 -17.80 -6.76 0.20
CA GLU A 42 -17.61 -7.05 -1.22
C GLU A 42 -16.28 -7.77 -1.43
N GLU A 43 -16.30 -8.74 -2.34
CA GLU A 43 -15.11 -9.43 -2.82
C GLU A 43 -14.93 -9.15 -4.31
N PHE A 44 -13.73 -8.69 -4.67
CA PHE A 44 -13.27 -8.54 -6.03
C PHE A 44 -12.18 -9.55 -6.32
N LYS A 45 -12.25 -10.20 -7.49
CA LYS A 45 -11.24 -11.15 -7.96
C LYS A 45 -10.73 -10.76 -9.35
N ASP A 46 -9.46 -10.40 -9.41
CA ASP A 46 -8.75 -10.13 -10.65
C ASP A 46 -8.45 -11.44 -11.38
N ARG A 47 -8.90 -11.57 -12.63
CA ARG A 47 -8.75 -12.79 -13.42
C ARG A 47 -7.33 -13.03 -13.94
N ASN A 48 -6.54 -11.97 -14.09
CA ASN A 48 -5.21 -12.04 -14.70
C ASN A 48 -4.14 -12.45 -13.67
N THR A 49 -4.30 -11.99 -12.44
CA THR A 49 -3.34 -12.17 -11.35
C THR A 49 -3.84 -13.10 -10.26
N GLY A 50 -5.13 -13.46 -10.29
CA GLY A 50 -5.77 -14.23 -9.23
C GLY A 50 -5.87 -13.45 -7.91
N CYS A 51 -5.63 -12.13 -7.94
CA CYS A 51 -5.72 -11.28 -6.76
C CYS A 51 -7.16 -11.26 -6.25
N VAL A 52 -7.31 -11.43 -4.93
CA VAL A 52 -8.60 -11.33 -4.24
C VAL A 52 -8.51 -10.17 -3.26
N ILE A 53 -9.46 -9.24 -3.37
CA ILE A 53 -9.64 -8.11 -2.48
C ILE A 53 -11.00 -8.27 -1.81
N THR A 54 -11.02 -8.30 -0.49
CA THR A 54 -12.25 -8.28 0.31
C THR A 54 -12.25 -7.01 1.13
N TYR A 55 -13.35 -6.25 1.09
CA TYR A 55 -13.45 -5.00 1.84
C TYR A 55 -14.85 -4.77 2.41
N GLU A 56 -14.88 -4.15 3.58
CA GLU A 56 -16.10 -3.69 4.24
C GLU A 56 -16.40 -2.24 3.87
N TYR A 57 -17.67 -1.92 3.64
CA TYR A 57 -18.13 -0.58 3.30
C TYR A 57 -19.58 -0.35 3.78
N TYR A 58 -20.00 0.90 3.89
CA TYR A 58 -21.42 1.26 3.94
C TYR A 58 -21.77 2.18 2.78
N LYS A 59 -23.07 2.37 2.50
CA LYS A 59 -23.52 3.40 1.56
C LYS A 59 -23.91 4.66 2.31
N ASN A 60 -23.37 5.82 1.93
CA ASN A 60 -23.82 7.11 2.47
C ASN A 60 -25.26 7.42 1.98
N PRO A 61 -25.93 8.48 2.49
CA PRO A 61 -27.27 8.87 2.05
C PRO A 61 -27.39 9.09 0.53
N GLU A 62 -26.30 9.47 -0.13
CA GLU A 62 -26.19 9.68 -1.57
C GLU A 62 -26.02 8.36 -2.36
N GLY A 63 -25.89 7.23 -1.67
CA GLY A 63 -25.74 5.89 -2.26
C GLY A 63 -24.30 5.51 -2.64
N GLU A 64 -23.32 6.37 -2.36
CA GLU A 64 -21.90 6.14 -2.62
C GLU A 64 -21.30 5.15 -1.62
N LYS A 65 -20.39 4.29 -2.09
CA LYS A 65 -19.68 3.34 -1.24
C LYS A 65 -18.60 4.05 -0.44
N ILE A 66 -18.67 3.93 0.88
CA ILE A 66 -17.67 4.42 1.82
C ILE A 66 -17.01 3.23 2.50
N LEU A 67 -15.73 3.00 2.20
CA LEU A 67 -14.93 1.96 2.84
C LEU A 67 -14.89 2.20 4.35
N HIS A 68 -15.29 1.20 5.11
CA HIS A 68 -15.37 1.26 6.56
C HIS A 68 -15.34 -0.15 7.12
N GLY A 69 -14.36 -0.44 7.96
CA GLY A 69 -14.12 -1.76 8.53
C GLY A 69 -12.92 -2.47 7.89
N LYS A 70 -12.97 -3.80 7.84
CA LYS A 70 -11.85 -4.65 7.45
C LYS A 70 -11.58 -4.59 5.95
N TYR A 71 -10.30 -4.63 5.61
CA TYR A 71 -9.80 -4.81 4.27
C TYR A 71 -8.79 -5.96 4.26
N LYS A 72 -8.87 -6.83 3.25
CA LYS A 72 -7.90 -7.89 2.99
C LYS A 72 -7.59 -7.93 1.50
N ARG A 73 -6.31 -8.00 1.17
CA ARG A 73 -5.83 -8.29 -0.19
C ARG A 73 -4.90 -9.49 -0.16
N GLN A 74 -5.05 -10.39 -1.11
CA GLN A 74 -4.16 -11.52 -1.29
C GLN A 74 -3.94 -11.83 -2.77
N TRP A 75 -2.70 -12.16 -3.15
CA TRP A 75 -2.39 -12.65 -4.48
C TRP A 75 -1.14 -13.53 -4.45
N SER A 76 -1.00 -14.39 -5.46
CA SER A 76 0.18 -15.22 -5.67
C SER A 76 0.40 -15.46 -7.16
N ILE A 77 1.60 -15.16 -7.65
CA ILE A 77 2.02 -15.41 -9.03
C ILE A 77 3.29 -16.26 -8.98
N SER A 78 3.26 -17.43 -9.62
CA SER A 78 4.44 -18.28 -9.76
C SER A 78 5.48 -17.62 -10.69
N GLN A 79 6.75 -17.91 -10.46
CA GLN A 79 7.80 -17.47 -11.38
C GLN A 79 7.65 -18.22 -12.72
N ASN A 80 7.61 -17.47 -13.81
CA ASN A 80 7.61 -18.00 -15.17
C ASN A 80 8.34 -17.04 -16.12
N ASP A 81 8.64 -17.49 -17.34
CA ASP A 81 9.42 -16.72 -18.32
C ASP A 81 8.69 -15.52 -18.94
N ARG A 82 7.38 -15.38 -18.66
CA ARG A 82 6.49 -14.36 -19.23
C ARG A 82 6.26 -13.17 -18.29
N SER A 83 6.34 -13.38 -16.98
CA SER A 83 6.14 -12.34 -15.97
C SER A 83 7.46 -11.77 -15.48
N SER A 84 7.58 -10.45 -15.44
CA SER A 84 8.69 -9.76 -14.78
C SER A 84 8.56 -9.77 -13.25
N TRP A 85 7.51 -10.38 -12.71
CA TRP A 85 7.24 -10.48 -11.28
C TRP A 85 6.80 -11.87 -10.86
N SER A 86 7.17 -12.26 -9.65
CA SER A 86 6.64 -13.44 -8.99
C SER A 86 6.52 -13.21 -7.48
N GLY A 87 5.86 -14.14 -6.81
CA GLY A 87 5.77 -14.18 -5.37
C GLY A 87 4.34 -14.11 -4.86
N ARG A 88 4.21 -13.71 -3.61
CA ARG A 88 2.94 -13.67 -2.87
C ARG A 88 2.83 -12.42 -2.02
N GLU A 89 1.60 -12.02 -1.78
CA GLU A 89 1.27 -10.96 -0.84
C GLU A 89 -0.01 -11.29 -0.09
N GLN A 90 -0.02 -10.91 1.17
CA GLN A 90 -1.22 -10.75 1.96
C GLN A 90 -1.13 -9.45 2.76
N ILE A 91 -2.12 -8.57 2.56
CA ILE A 91 -2.28 -7.36 3.33
C ILE A 91 -3.62 -7.41 4.06
N THR A 92 -3.61 -6.99 5.31
CA THR A 92 -4.82 -6.66 6.05
C THR A 92 -4.73 -5.24 6.57
N ALA A 93 -5.84 -4.52 6.49
CA ALA A 93 -5.95 -3.14 6.97
C ALA A 93 -7.37 -2.88 7.50
N THR A 94 -7.54 -1.71 8.10
CA THR A 94 -8.85 -1.21 8.50
C THR A 94 -9.05 0.17 7.88
N PHE A 95 -10.24 0.39 7.33
CA PHE A 95 -10.70 1.68 6.84
C PHE A 95 -11.69 2.29 7.82
N VAL A 96 -11.63 3.61 7.96
CA VAL A 96 -12.64 4.42 8.63
C VAL A 96 -12.93 5.58 7.69
N GLU A 97 -14.12 5.60 7.12
CA GLU A 97 -14.59 6.67 6.21
C GLU A 97 -13.62 6.93 5.04
N ASN A 98 -13.34 5.87 4.26
CA ASN A 98 -12.39 5.87 3.14
C ASN A 98 -10.91 6.13 3.50
N ARG A 99 -10.57 6.25 4.78
CA ARG A 99 -9.19 6.44 5.25
C ARG A 99 -8.64 5.19 5.90
N LEU A 100 -7.41 4.82 5.59
CA LEU A 100 -6.69 3.79 6.35
C LEU A 100 -6.47 4.28 7.78
N ASN A 101 -6.91 3.48 8.75
CA ASN A 101 -6.83 3.84 10.15
C ASN A 101 -6.69 2.56 11.00
N GLY A 102 -5.67 2.52 11.86
CA GLY A 102 -5.28 1.34 12.63
C GLY A 102 -4.03 0.65 12.10
N VAL A 103 -3.92 -0.66 12.31
CA VAL A 103 -2.73 -1.44 11.95
C VAL A 103 -2.88 -2.02 10.56
N VAL A 104 -1.95 -1.69 9.66
CA VAL A 104 -1.75 -2.38 8.39
C VAL A 104 -0.74 -3.50 8.60
N THR A 105 -1.13 -4.74 8.34
CA THR A 105 -0.23 -5.90 8.39
C THR A 105 0.13 -6.32 6.99
N ILE A 106 1.43 -6.48 6.72
CA ILE A 106 1.98 -6.83 5.41
C ILE A 106 2.78 -8.11 5.55
N ASN A 107 2.38 -9.12 4.80
CA ASN A 107 3.16 -10.31 4.53
C ASN A 107 3.43 -10.33 3.03
N CYS A 108 4.69 -10.16 2.62
CA CYS A 108 5.05 -10.21 1.22
C CYS A 108 6.38 -10.89 1.01
N GLU A 109 6.41 -11.67 -0.05
CA GLU A 109 7.62 -12.25 -0.60
C GLU A 109 7.48 -12.14 -2.11
N LYS A 110 7.98 -11.05 -2.68
CA LYS A 110 7.84 -10.75 -4.11
C LYS A 110 9.17 -10.39 -4.72
N TYR A 111 9.36 -10.81 -5.96
CA TYR A 111 10.58 -10.58 -6.70
C TYR A 111 10.25 -9.97 -8.05
N LYS A 112 10.98 -8.91 -8.39
CA LYS A 112 11.05 -8.37 -9.74
C LYS A 112 12.24 -9.00 -10.45
N TRP A 113 12.00 -9.57 -11.61
CA TRP A 113 12.99 -10.27 -12.41
C TRP A 113 13.37 -9.47 -13.64
N LYS A 114 14.64 -9.52 -14.00
CA LYS A 114 15.17 -8.99 -15.26
C LYS A 114 15.89 -10.10 -16.00
N ARG A 115 15.75 -10.13 -17.32
CA ARG A 115 16.54 -11.02 -18.18
C ARG A 115 17.99 -10.54 -18.17
N LYS A 116 18.91 -11.39 -17.73
CA LYS A 116 20.36 -11.21 -17.87
C LYS A 116 20.84 -12.08 -19.01
N SER A 117 21.53 -11.45 -19.95
CA SER A 117 22.09 -12.09 -21.12
C SER A 117 23.61 -12.09 -21.00
N GLU A 118 24.21 -13.26 -20.95
CA GLU A 118 25.67 -13.42 -20.85
C GLU A 118 26.18 -14.15 -22.09
N TYR A 119 27.29 -13.67 -22.65
CA TYR A 119 27.96 -14.35 -23.75
C TYR A 119 28.95 -15.35 -23.16
N ILE A 120 28.76 -16.64 -23.48
CA ILE A 120 29.65 -17.72 -23.06
C ILE A 120 30.52 -18.07 -24.26
N LYS A 121 31.83 -17.83 -24.13
CA LYS A 121 32.81 -18.16 -25.18
C LYS A 121 32.65 -19.62 -25.61
N GLY A 122 32.36 -19.84 -26.89
CA GLY A 122 32.17 -21.18 -27.48
C GLY A 122 30.80 -21.82 -27.28
N LYS A 123 29.87 -21.21 -26.53
CA LYS A 123 28.50 -21.74 -26.30
C LYS A 123 27.37 -20.76 -26.65
N GLY A 124 27.70 -19.60 -27.20
CA GLY A 124 26.72 -18.59 -27.59
C GLY A 124 26.17 -17.81 -26.40
N ARG A 125 24.92 -17.34 -26.51
CA ARG A 125 24.26 -16.45 -25.53
C ARG A 125 23.45 -17.29 -24.53
N LYS A 126 23.73 -17.14 -23.23
CA LYS A 126 22.90 -17.68 -22.14
C LYS A 126 21.99 -16.58 -21.62
N VAL A 127 20.68 -16.82 -21.64
CA VAL A 127 19.70 -15.94 -21.01
C VAL A 127 19.27 -16.57 -19.70
N SER A 128 19.32 -15.80 -18.62
CA SER A 128 18.86 -16.18 -17.29
C SER A 128 17.97 -15.10 -16.71
N MET A 129 17.13 -15.46 -15.74
CA MET A 129 16.34 -14.49 -14.97
C MET A 129 17.07 -14.23 -13.65
N VAL A 130 17.40 -12.96 -13.39
CA VAL A 130 18.01 -12.53 -12.12
C VAL A 130 17.05 -11.61 -11.38
N PRO A 131 16.92 -11.74 -10.05
CA PRO A 131 16.10 -10.83 -9.27
C PRO A 131 16.81 -9.47 -9.19
N VAL A 132 16.09 -8.39 -9.49
CA VAL A 132 16.60 -7.01 -9.41
C VAL A 132 15.97 -6.22 -8.26
N GLU A 133 14.88 -6.72 -7.71
CA GLU A 133 14.17 -6.11 -6.60
C GLU A 133 13.45 -7.20 -5.81
N SER A 134 13.51 -7.13 -4.48
CA SER A 134 12.85 -8.09 -3.59
C SER A 134 12.09 -7.36 -2.49
N TYR A 135 10.80 -7.62 -2.39
CA TYR A 135 9.94 -7.12 -1.32
C TYR A 135 9.72 -8.26 -0.35
N LEU A 136 10.43 -8.20 0.77
CA LEU A 136 10.38 -9.20 1.82
C LEU A 136 9.87 -8.53 3.10
N ALA A 137 8.68 -8.92 3.52
CA ALA A 137 8.11 -8.53 4.79
C ALA A 137 7.37 -9.73 5.38
N ASN A 138 7.74 -10.12 6.59
CA ASN A 138 7.02 -11.15 7.33
C ASN A 138 6.40 -10.51 8.56
N ASN A 139 5.07 -10.46 8.60
CA ASN A 139 4.30 -9.86 9.68
C ASN A 139 4.71 -8.41 10.00
N LEU A 140 5.02 -7.61 8.97
CA LEU A 140 5.31 -6.20 9.14
C LEU A 140 4.03 -5.47 9.54
N LYS A 141 4.05 -4.80 10.69
CA LYS A 141 2.92 -4.05 11.23
C LYS A 141 3.22 -2.56 11.19
N LEU A 142 2.41 -1.83 10.44
CA LEU A 142 2.50 -0.39 10.29
C LEU A 142 1.27 0.24 10.94
N VAL A 143 1.47 1.13 11.91
CA VAL A 143 0.37 1.89 12.50
C VAL A 143 0.08 3.06 11.57
N VAL A 144 -1.18 3.23 11.16
CA VAL A 144 -1.60 4.27 10.22
C VAL A 144 -2.78 5.03 10.84
N LYS A 145 -2.77 6.35 10.74
CA LYS A 145 -3.87 7.24 11.12
C LYS A 145 -4.17 8.14 9.95
N ASN A 146 -5.40 8.09 9.44
CA ASN A 146 -5.85 8.89 8.30
C ASN A 146 -4.91 8.81 7.08
N ASP A 147 -4.63 7.59 6.62
CA ASP A 147 -3.67 7.25 5.56
C ASP A 147 -2.20 7.51 5.88
N THR A 148 -1.88 8.10 7.02
CA THR A 148 -0.52 8.53 7.37
C THR A 148 0.12 7.57 8.36
N LEU A 149 1.33 7.13 8.07
CA LEU A 149 2.12 6.29 8.97
C LEU A 149 2.33 7.02 10.30
N ALA A 150 2.02 6.36 11.41
CA ALA A 150 2.00 6.94 12.75
C ALA A 150 2.99 6.23 13.69
N GLY A 151 3.48 6.99 14.67
CA GLY A 151 4.44 6.51 15.66
C GLY A 151 5.87 6.39 15.12
N SER A 152 6.73 5.73 15.90
CA SER A 152 8.09 5.39 15.48
C SER A 152 8.09 4.09 14.69
N PHE A 153 8.91 4.01 13.64
CA PHE A 153 8.98 2.85 12.76
C PHE A 153 10.38 2.66 12.20
N ASN A 154 10.75 1.40 11.95
CA ASN A 154 11.97 1.03 11.24
C ASN A 154 11.68 -0.24 10.44
N PHE A 155 11.57 -0.12 9.12
CA PHE A 155 11.24 -1.25 8.26
C PHE A 155 11.85 -1.12 6.87
N GLU A 156 12.01 -2.25 6.20
CA GLU A 156 12.49 -2.34 4.83
C GLU A 156 11.36 -2.84 3.92
N LEU A 157 11.23 -2.25 2.75
CA LEU A 157 10.38 -2.74 1.67
C LEU A 157 11.06 -2.48 0.33
N GLY A 158 11.39 -3.55 -0.38
CA GLY A 158 12.12 -3.43 -1.65
C GLY A 158 13.56 -2.97 -1.41
N ASN A 159 13.96 -1.96 -2.18
CA ASN A 159 15.27 -1.32 -2.06
C ASN A 159 15.24 -0.09 -1.16
N LEU A 160 14.21 0.07 -0.32
CA LEU A 160 14.03 1.20 0.58
C LEU A 160 13.97 0.74 2.03
N ARG A 161 14.62 1.50 2.91
CA ARG A 161 14.51 1.38 4.37
C ARG A 161 13.96 2.69 4.92
N TYR A 162 12.90 2.61 5.69
CA TYR A 162 12.21 3.74 6.29
C TYR A 162 12.49 3.73 7.78
N GLU A 163 12.97 4.85 8.30
CA GLU A 163 13.24 5.02 9.73
C GLU A 163 12.61 6.31 10.23
N ALA A 164 11.90 6.22 11.34
CA ALA A 164 11.31 7.35 12.03
C ALA A 164 11.45 7.14 13.54
N GLN A 165 11.99 8.16 14.20
CA GLN A 165 12.05 8.26 15.65
C GLN A 165 11.27 9.50 16.06
N GLY A 166 10.21 9.33 16.84
CA GLY A 166 9.32 10.44 17.15
C GLY A 166 7.89 10.06 17.50
N LYS A 167 7.05 11.08 17.65
CA LYS A 167 5.60 10.96 17.90
C LYS A 167 4.84 11.60 16.76
N VAL A 168 3.68 11.05 16.41
CA VAL A 168 2.75 11.66 15.45
C VAL A 168 1.54 12.16 16.23
N ASN A 169 1.18 13.43 16.07
CA ASN A 169 0.04 14.01 16.77
C ASN A 169 -1.29 13.59 16.13
N GLU A 170 -2.41 14.07 16.68
CA GLU A 170 -3.73 13.69 16.20
C GLU A 170 -4.05 14.16 14.77
N ALA A 171 -3.37 15.22 14.31
CA ALA A 171 -3.47 15.76 12.97
C ALA A 171 -2.61 15.00 11.94
N GLY A 172 -1.80 14.01 12.35
CA GLY A 172 -0.90 13.27 11.46
C GLY A 172 0.47 13.93 11.27
N GLU A 173 0.81 14.92 12.11
CA GLU A 173 2.07 15.64 12.05
C GLU A 173 3.13 14.91 12.89
N MET A 174 4.31 14.67 12.33
CA MET A 174 5.40 14.00 13.03
C MET A 174 6.26 15.01 13.79
N GLN A 175 6.67 14.66 15.00
CA GLN A 175 7.68 15.34 15.79
C GLN A 175 8.85 14.38 15.99
N GLY A 176 10.06 14.74 15.55
CA GLY A 176 11.24 13.87 15.61
C GLY A 176 11.99 13.78 14.29
N LYS A 177 12.70 12.67 14.06
CA LYS A 177 13.58 12.47 12.90
C LYS A 177 13.03 11.39 11.97
N TYR A 178 13.02 11.66 10.68
CA TYR A 178 12.76 10.68 9.62
C TYR A 178 13.97 10.55 8.71
N VAL A 179 14.28 9.31 8.32
CA VAL A 179 15.32 9.00 7.33
C VAL A 179 14.80 7.92 6.37
N LEU A 180 14.88 8.20 5.07
CA LEU A 180 14.73 7.22 4.00
C LEU A 180 16.12 6.82 3.53
N TYR A 181 16.38 5.51 3.49
CA TYR A 181 17.57 4.98 2.87
C TYR A 181 17.22 4.19 1.60
N ARG A 182 18.10 4.25 0.60
CA ARG A 182 18.06 3.44 -0.60
C ARG A 182 19.22 2.45 -0.61
N ARG A 183 18.95 1.21 -1.00
CA ARG A 183 19.98 0.18 -1.12
C ARG A 183 20.93 0.54 -2.27
N ASN A 184 22.24 0.50 -2.01
CA ASN A 184 23.25 0.66 -3.03
C ASN A 184 23.18 -0.49 -4.03
N THR A 185 22.71 -0.20 -5.25
CA THR A 185 22.84 -1.09 -6.40
C THR A 185 24.10 -0.68 -7.17
N THR A 186 25.28 -0.89 -6.60
CA THR A 186 26.50 -0.91 -7.41
C THR A 186 26.49 -2.20 -8.22
N GLU A 187 25.95 -2.14 -9.45
CA GLU A 187 26.40 -3.02 -10.52
C GLU A 187 27.91 -2.75 -10.72
N ASP A 188 28.71 -3.80 -10.81
CA ASP A 188 30.17 -3.81 -10.97
C ASP A 188 31.04 -3.36 -9.79
N THR A 189 31.64 -4.32 -9.08
CA THR A 189 33.08 -4.26 -8.77
C THR A 189 33.64 -5.67 -8.52
N LYS A 190 34.70 -6.01 -9.25
CA LYS A 190 35.46 -7.27 -9.19
C LYS A 190 36.12 -7.57 -7.83
N ASN A 191 35.83 -6.83 -6.76
CA ASN A 191 36.49 -6.95 -5.46
C ASN A 191 35.48 -6.88 -4.31
N ALA A 192 34.99 -8.05 -3.90
CA ALA A 192 34.09 -8.26 -2.75
C ALA A 192 34.78 -8.10 -1.38
N ARG A 193 35.55 -7.01 -1.18
CA ARG A 193 36.31 -6.82 0.08
C ARG A 193 35.89 -5.63 0.95
N ASN A 194 34.88 -4.85 0.57
CA ASN A 194 34.30 -3.84 1.45
C ASN A 194 32.77 -3.98 1.52
N ILE A 195 32.29 -4.97 2.27
CA ILE A 195 30.89 -5.04 2.70
C ILE A 195 30.76 -4.09 3.90
N GLY A 196 30.70 -2.79 3.60
CA GLY A 196 30.59 -1.72 4.60
C GLY A 196 29.52 -0.72 4.15
N GLN A 197 28.32 -0.91 4.66
CA GLN A 197 27.07 -0.13 4.49
C GLN A 197 26.40 -0.17 3.09
N ASN A 198 25.42 -1.09 2.98
CA ASN A 198 24.59 -1.32 1.79
C ASN A 198 23.51 -0.25 1.54
N TRP A 199 23.44 0.84 2.31
CA TRP A 199 22.33 1.79 2.31
C TRP A 199 22.83 3.24 2.27
N VAL A 200 22.26 4.06 1.39
CA VAL A 200 22.56 5.50 1.24
C VAL A 200 21.34 6.29 1.65
N VAL A 201 21.54 7.38 2.40
CA VAL A 201 20.45 8.31 2.76
C VAL A 201 19.91 8.96 1.49
N GLU A 202 18.64 8.70 1.19
CA GLU A 202 17.91 9.31 0.07
C GLU A 202 17.14 10.56 0.51
N GLU A 203 16.51 10.53 1.69
CA GLU A 203 15.81 11.66 2.28
C GLU A 203 16.07 11.69 3.80
N GLU A 204 16.26 12.87 4.39
CA GLU A 204 16.33 13.06 5.85
C GLU A 204 15.54 14.31 6.24
N TYR A 205 14.70 14.20 7.26
CA TYR A 205 13.94 15.30 7.82
C TYR A 205 14.08 15.32 9.34
N LEU A 206 14.30 16.52 9.90
CA LEU A 206 14.17 16.76 11.34
C LEU A 206 12.93 17.62 11.56
N CYS A 207 12.16 17.25 12.56
CA CYS A 207 11.06 18.03 13.06
C CYS A 207 11.40 18.65 14.38
N ASP A 208 11.44 19.98 14.37
CA ASP A 208 11.42 20.75 15.59
C ASP A 208 10.07 20.51 16.31
N PRO A 209 10.08 20.12 17.60
CA PRO A 209 8.85 19.94 18.38
C PRO A 209 8.02 21.23 18.53
N GLU A 210 8.60 22.42 18.34
CA GLU A 210 7.90 23.71 18.48
C GLU A 210 7.35 24.27 17.16
N TYR A 211 7.68 23.68 16.01
CA TYR A 211 7.24 24.19 14.70
C TYR A 211 5.89 23.61 14.30
N THR A 212 4.86 24.46 14.23
CA THR A 212 3.53 24.07 13.72
C THR A 212 3.44 24.29 12.20
N TYR A 213 2.93 23.28 11.50
CA TYR A 213 2.85 23.18 10.05
C TYR A 213 1.82 24.13 9.44
N LYS A 214 2.15 25.41 9.24
CA LYS A 214 1.25 26.32 8.49
C LYS A 214 1.61 26.53 7.01
N ASP A 215 2.89 26.48 6.63
CA ASP A 215 3.32 26.91 5.27
C ASP A 215 4.19 25.89 4.49
N ALA A 216 4.22 24.64 4.96
CA ALA A 216 4.94 23.58 4.26
C ALA A 216 4.05 22.93 3.20
N ILE A 217 4.42 23.02 1.91
CA ILE A 217 3.86 22.13 0.89
C ILE A 217 4.64 20.81 0.99
N PRO A 218 4.06 19.73 1.53
CA PRO A 218 4.76 18.47 1.58
C PRO A 218 4.89 17.93 0.16
N ASN A 219 6.12 17.69 -0.28
CA ASN A 219 6.30 16.58 -1.21
C ASN A 219 5.78 15.32 -0.50
N ILE A 220 5.11 14.37 -1.17
CA ILE A 220 4.50 13.20 -0.49
C ILE A 220 5.30 11.94 -0.88
N THR A 221 5.86 11.23 0.11
CA THR A 221 6.46 9.90 -0.11
C THR A 221 5.37 8.92 0.28
N GLU A 222 5.05 8.00 -0.62
CA GLU A 222 4.02 6.99 -0.39
C GLU A 222 4.68 5.62 -0.36
N VAL A 223 4.38 4.83 0.68
CA VAL A 223 4.59 3.38 0.61
C VAL A 223 3.48 2.83 -0.28
N ASN A 224 3.84 2.51 -1.51
CA ASN A 224 2.92 1.93 -2.48
C ASN A 224 2.89 0.41 -2.33
N LEU A 225 1.79 -0.08 -1.78
CA LEU A 225 1.55 -1.50 -1.66
C LEU A 225 0.59 -1.91 -2.77
N GLY A 226 1.10 -2.66 -3.74
CA GLY A 226 0.35 -3.15 -4.89
C GLY A 226 0.88 -4.49 -5.41
N TYR A 227 0.13 -5.09 -6.33
CA TYR A 227 0.61 -6.19 -7.14
C TYR A 227 1.01 -5.69 -8.54
N PRO A 228 1.76 -6.49 -9.31
CA PRO A 228 2.12 -6.12 -10.67
C PRO A 228 0.86 -5.97 -11.54
N GLY A 229 0.62 -4.79 -12.12
CA GLY A 229 -0.54 -4.54 -12.98
C GLY A 229 -1.78 -3.98 -12.28
N THR A 230 -1.73 -3.77 -10.96
CA THR A 230 -2.79 -3.06 -10.20
C THR A 230 -2.91 -1.61 -10.67
N SER A 231 -4.14 -1.15 -10.89
CA SER A 231 -4.40 0.27 -11.14
C SER A 231 -4.09 1.11 -9.90
N ARG A 232 -3.84 2.41 -10.09
CA ARG A 232 -3.52 3.34 -8.99
C ARG A 232 -4.57 3.33 -7.86
N SER A 233 -5.84 3.15 -8.21
CA SER A 233 -6.99 3.10 -7.27
C SER A 233 -7.05 1.83 -6.41
N GLU A 234 -6.40 0.76 -6.82
CA GLU A 234 -6.42 -0.54 -6.12
C GLU A 234 -5.16 -0.74 -5.25
N GLN A 235 -4.24 0.22 -5.29
CA GLN A 235 -3.04 0.24 -4.45
C GLN A 235 -3.38 0.81 -3.07
N ILE A 236 -2.91 0.13 -2.02
CA ILE A 236 -2.84 0.73 -0.69
C ILE A 236 -1.68 1.71 -0.71
N ARG A 237 -1.99 2.96 -0.39
CA ARG A 237 -1.03 4.06 -0.33
C ARG A 237 -0.96 4.53 1.11
N ILE A 238 0.16 4.28 1.76
CA ILE A 238 0.41 4.80 3.09
C ILE A 238 1.29 6.02 2.91
N LYS A 239 0.77 7.18 3.27
CA LYS A 239 1.52 8.43 3.28
C LYS A 239 2.56 8.36 4.39
N ILE A 240 3.77 8.76 4.07
CA ILE A 240 4.80 8.98 5.07
C ILE A 240 4.64 10.42 5.56
N PRO A 241 4.52 10.66 6.87
CA PRO A 241 4.46 12.02 7.39
C PRO A 241 5.73 12.75 6.94
N ARG A 242 5.55 13.78 6.12
CA ARG A 242 6.64 14.59 5.58
C ARG A 242 6.78 15.82 6.42
N LEU A 243 8.02 16.08 6.83
CA LEU A 243 8.34 17.17 7.70
C LEU A 243 9.20 18.16 6.94
N ARG A 244 8.71 19.39 6.82
CA ARG A 244 9.48 20.47 6.23
C ARG A 244 10.19 21.17 7.38
N LEU A 245 11.51 21.04 7.36
CA LEU A 245 12.44 21.72 8.25
C LEU A 245 12.21 23.23 8.25
N SER A 246 12.33 23.82 9.43
CA SER A 246 12.71 25.21 9.60
C SER A 246 13.88 25.55 8.68
N ILE A 247 13.73 26.59 7.87
CA ILE A 247 14.87 27.25 7.24
C ILE A 247 15.66 27.92 8.37
N ALA A 248 16.88 27.47 8.61
CA ALA A 248 17.90 28.35 9.15
C ALA A 248 19.11 28.31 8.20
N PRO A 249 19.44 29.43 7.52
CA PRO A 249 20.65 29.49 6.73
C PRO A 249 21.85 29.57 7.68
N LYS A 250 22.94 28.91 7.31
CA LYS A 250 24.29 29.39 7.63
C LYS A 250 25.05 29.55 6.33
#